data_AF-A0AAI9A065-F1
#
_entry.id   AF-A0AAI9A065-F1
#
_cell.length_a   1.000
_cell.length_b   1.000
_cell.length_c   1.000
_cell.angle_alpha   90.00
_cell.angle_beta   90.00
_cell.angle_gamma   90.00
#
_symmetry.space_group_name_H-M   'P 1'
#
loop_
_entity.id
_entity.type
_entity.pdbx_description
1 polymer ?
#
loop_
_entity_poly.entity_id
_entity_poly.type
_entity_poly.pdbx_seq_one_letter_code
_entity_poly.pdbx_strand_id
1 'polypeptide(L)'
;MLKHLNLKGHLLTAISYMIPIVCGAGFLVAIGLAMGGGVPDALVAGKFTIWDALATMGGKALGLLPVVIATGLSYSIAGKPGIAPGFVVGLIANSVGSGFIGGILGGYIAGFLVQAIIKKVKVPNWIKGLMPTLIIPFVASLVSSLIMIYIIGAPIAAFTNWLTSLLQSLGSASNGLMGAVIGVLSAVDFGGPLNKTVYAFVLTLQAEGVKEPLTALQLVNTATPVGFGLAYFIAKLLKKISILKRKSKH
;
A
#
# COMPACT_ATOMS: atom_id res chain seq x y z
N MET A 1 26.19 1.49 9.67
CA MET A 1 26.07 0.45 8.63
C MET A 1 24.71 0.44 7.90
N LEU A 2 23.59 0.87 8.51
CA LEU A 2 22.26 0.89 7.87
C LEU A 2 22.00 2.03 6.84
N LYS A 3 22.78 3.12 6.86
CA LYS A 3 22.61 4.26 5.92
C LYS A 3 22.87 3.91 4.45
N HIS A 4 23.59 2.83 4.12
CA HIS A 4 23.90 2.42 2.74
C HIS A 4 22.84 1.54 2.07
N LEU A 5 21.82 1.05 2.79
CA LEU A 5 20.80 0.14 2.24
C LEU A 5 19.57 0.84 1.64
N ASN A 6 19.52 2.18 1.69
CA ASN A 6 18.45 3.04 1.17
C ASN A 6 17.02 2.48 1.35
N LEU A 7 16.73 1.89 2.53
CA LEU A 7 15.46 1.21 2.80
C LEU A 7 14.26 2.13 2.55
N LYS A 8 14.36 3.37 3.04
CA LYS A 8 13.34 4.41 2.83
C LYS A 8 13.08 4.66 1.35
N GLY A 9 14.14 4.76 0.53
CA GLY A 9 14.00 4.97 -0.91
C GLY A 9 13.23 3.84 -1.58
N HIS A 10 13.60 2.60 -1.29
CA HIS A 10 12.91 1.42 -1.83
C HIS A 10 11.42 1.38 -1.44
N LEU A 11 11.11 1.69 -0.18
CA LEU A 11 9.72 1.75 0.29
C LEU A 11 8.92 2.83 -0.43
N LEU A 12 9.50 4.03 -0.57
CA LEU A 12 8.83 5.14 -1.25
C LEU A 12 8.60 4.84 -2.74
N THR A 13 9.51 4.13 -3.40
CA THR A 13 9.31 3.65 -4.78
C THR A 13 8.13 2.68 -4.85
N ALA A 14 8.08 1.70 -3.96
CA ALA A 14 7.00 0.71 -3.94
C ALA A 14 5.63 1.35 -3.66
N ILE A 15 5.57 2.27 -2.68
CA ILE A 15 4.36 3.05 -2.40
C ILE A 15 3.94 3.87 -3.62
N SER A 16 4.89 4.45 -4.37
CA SER A 16 4.57 5.22 -5.57
C SER A 16 3.95 4.37 -6.69
N TYR A 17 4.36 3.10 -6.83
CA TYR A 17 3.72 2.16 -7.76
C TYR A 17 2.33 1.72 -7.33
N MET A 18 2.06 1.75 -6.03
CA MET A 18 0.78 1.39 -5.46
C MET A 18 -0.29 2.49 -5.67
N ILE A 19 0.09 3.78 -5.61
CA ILE A 19 -0.84 4.92 -5.77
C ILE A 19 -1.72 4.84 -7.03
N PRO A 20 -1.21 4.63 -8.25
CA PRO A 20 -2.06 4.59 -9.45
C PRO A 20 -3.02 3.40 -9.44
N ILE A 21 -2.62 2.26 -8.86
CA ILE A 21 -3.46 1.06 -8.75
C ILE A 21 -4.62 1.33 -7.80
N VAL A 22 -4.33 1.91 -6.64
CA VAL A 22 -5.33 2.31 -5.65
C VAL A 22 -6.33 3.30 -6.25
N CYS A 23 -5.83 4.31 -6.96
CA CYS A 23 -6.66 5.33 -7.58
C CYS A 23 -7.65 4.70 -8.56
N GLY A 24 -7.15 3.90 -9.52
CA GLY A 24 -8.00 3.21 -10.49
C GLY A 24 -8.99 2.25 -9.83
N ALA A 25 -8.52 1.40 -8.92
CA ALA A 25 -9.35 0.42 -8.23
C ALA A 25 -10.42 1.06 -7.35
N GLY A 26 -10.08 2.14 -6.64
CA GLY A 26 -11.00 2.90 -5.80
C GLY A 26 -12.15 3.51 -6.59
N PHE A 27 -11.89 4.06 -7.78
CA PHE A 27 -12.95 4.56 -8.66
C PHE A 27 -13.88 3.43 -9.15
N LEU A 28 -13.33 2.26 -9.50
CA LEU A 28 -14.13 1.11 -9.90
C LEU A 28 -15.07 0.65 -8.77
N VAL A 29 -14.54 0.55 -7.54
CA VAL A 29 -15.36 0.22 -6.35
C VAL A 29 -16.44 1.28 -6.12
N ALA A 30 -16.07 2.56 -6.13
CA ALA A 30 -17.00 3.65 -5.85
C ALA A 30 -18.15 3.70 -6.86
N ILE A 31 -17.86 3.61 -8.16
CA ILE A 31 -18.88 3.63 -9.22
C ILE A 31 -19.73 2.37 -9.16
N GLY A 32 -19.12 1.19 -9.02
CA GLY A 32 -19.84 -0.08 -8.95
C GLY A 32 -20.84 -0.11 -7.79
N LEU A 33 -20.41 0.26 -6.59
CA LEU A 33 -21.29 0.31 -5.41
C LEU A 33 -22.34 1.43 -5.51
N ALA A 34 -21.98 2.62 -6.02
CA ALA A 34 -22.92 3.74 -6.15
C ALA A 34 -24.08 3.44 -7.11
N MET A 35 -23.83 2.60 -8.12
CA MET A 35 -24.84 2.18 -9.10
C MET A 35 -25.60 0.92 -8.67
N GLY A 36 -25.43 0.47 -7.42
CA GLY A 36 -26.17 -0.65 -6.83
C GLY A 36 -25.54 -2.02 -7.08
N GLY A 37 -24.31 -2.09 -7.58
CA GLY A 37 -23.55 -3.33 -7.69
C GLY A 37 -23.05 -3.84 -6.33
N GLY A 38 -22.96 -5.15 -6.17
CA GLY A 38 -22.31 -5.85 -5.06
C GLY A 38 -20.89 -6.32 -5.41
N VAL A 39 -20.28 -7.04 -4.47
CA VAL A 39 -18.93 -7.62 -4.63
C VAL A 39 -19.02 -9.14 -4.57
N PRO A 40 -19.54 -9.81 -5.62
CA PRO A 40 -19.55 -11.28 -5.68
C PRO A 40 -18.13 -11.86 -5.62
N ASP A 41 -18.00 -13.04 -5.01
CA ASP A 41 -16.70 -13.72 -4.89
C ASP A 41 -16.11 -14.14 -6.24
N ALA A 42 -16.99 -14.48 -7.18
CA ALA A 42 -16.66 -14.92 -8.54
C ALA A 42 -17.59 -14.26 -9.58
N LEU A 43 -16.99 -13.77 -10.68
CA LEU A 43 -17.71 -13.21 -11.82
C LEU A 43 -18.07 -14.33 -12.81
N VAL A 44 -19.18 -15.02 -12.52
CA VAL A 44 -19.71 -16.08 -13.38
C VAL A 44 -20.61 -15.47 -14.46
N ALA A 45 -20.31 -15.73 -15.73
CA ALA A 45 -21.06 -15.20 -16.86
C ALA A 45 -22.58 -15.44 -16.70
N GLY A 46 -23.37 -14.38 -16.88
CA GLY A 46 -24.82 -14.40 -16.72
C GLY A 46 -25.33 -14.26 -15.27
N LYS A 47 -24.45 -14.14 -14.27
CA LYS A 47 -24.82 -13.98 -12.85
C LYS A 47 -24.40 -12.65 -12.22
N PHE A 48 -23.93 -11.70 -13.02
CA PHE A 48 -23.48 -10.39 -12.55
C PHE A 48 -23.91 -9.27 -13.49
N THR A 49 -24.14 -8.09 -12.92
CA THR A 49 -24.32 -6.83 -13.65
C THR A 49 -22.97 -6.16 -13.90
N ILE A 50 -22.92 -5.20 -14.83
CA ILE A 50 -21.69 -4.42 -15.03
C ILE A 50 -21.24 -3.68 -13.75
N TRP A 51 -22.18 -3.30 -12.90
CA TRP A 51 -21.89 -2.65 -11.62
C TRP A 51 -21.22 -3.61 -10.62
N ASP A 52 -21.69 -4.86 -10.56
CA ASP A 52 -21.04 -5.93 -9.79
C ASP A 52 -19.62 -6.19 -10.28
N ALA A 53 -19.42 -6.18 -11.61
CA ALA A 53 -18.12 -6.37 -12.22
C ALA A 53 -17.15 -5.23 -11.82
N LEU A 54 -17.58 -3.97 -11.89
CA LEU A 54 -16.77 -2.82 -11.49
C LEU A 54 -16.37 -2.90 -10.01
N ALA A 55 -17.34 -3.15 -9.12
CA ALA A 55 -17.08 -3.26 -7.69
C ALA A 55 -16.14 -4.43 -7.36
N THR A 56 -16.32 -5.58 -8.02
CA THR A 56 -15.46 -6.75 -7.83
C THR A 56 -14.05 -6.54 -8.35
N MET A 57 -13.88 -5.99 -9.56
CA MET A 57 -12.56 -5.70 -10.13
C MET A 57 -11.76 -4.78 -9.22
N GLY A 58 -12.39 -3.69 -8.76
CA GLY A 58 -11.76 -2.76 -7.83
C GLY A 58 -11.42 -3.43 -6.50
N GLY A 59 -12.36 -4.20 -5.92
CA GLY A 59 -12.14 -4.93 -4.67
C GLY A 59 -10.98 -5.92 -4.74
N LYS A 60 -10.91 -6.74 -5.81
CA LYS A 60 -9.81 -7.69 -6.02
C LYS A 60 -8.47 -6.97 -6.20
N ALA A 61 -8.44 -5.84 -6.93
CA ALA A 61 -7.23 -5.05 -7.10
C ALA A 61 -6.73 -4.45 -5.78
N LEU A 62 -7.63 -3.93 -4.93
CA LEU A 62 -7.29 -3.45 -3.58
C LEU A 62 -6.86 -4.60 -2.65
N GLY A 63 -7.42 -5.80 -2.80
CA GLY A 63 -6.97 -6.99 -2.08
C GLY A 63 -5.54 -7.43 -2.41
N LEU A 64 -5.00 -7.02 -3.57
CA LEU A 64 -3.65 -7.36 -4.00
C LEU A 64 -2.59 -6.30 -3.64
N LEU A 65 -2.94 -5.29 -2.83
CA LEU A 65 -1.98 -4.25 -2.43
C LEU A 65 -0.72 -4.81 -1.73
N PRO A 66 -0.79 -5.87 -0.89
CA PRO A 66 0.42 -6.51 -0.35
C PRO A 66 1.33 -7.10 -1.44
N VAL A 67 0.75 -7.62 -2.52
CA VAL A 67 1.49 -8.10 -3.70
C VAL A 67 2.19 -6.96 -4.41
N VAL A 68 1.48 -5.84 -4.62
CA VAL A 68 2.02 -4.66 -5.30
C VAL A 68 3.20 -4.09 -4.54
N ILE A 69 3.09 -3.91 -3.22
CA ILE A 69 4.17 -3.35 -2.43
C ILE A 69 5.37 -4.30 -2.32
N ALA A 70 5.13 -5.60 -2.13
CA ALA A 70 6.19 -6.60 -2.07
C ALA A 70 6.97 -6.69 -3.39
N THR A 71 6.25 -6.70 -4.51
CA THR A 71 6.82 -6.68 -5.86
C THR A 71 7.61 -5.40 -6.11
N GLY A 72 7.03 -4.24 -5.79
CA GLY A 72 7.68 -2.94 -5.95
C GLY A 72 8.96 -2.80 -5.13
N LEU A 73 8.95 -3.29 -3.89
CA LEU A 73 10.13 -3.30 -3.01
C LEU A 73 11.23 -4.20 -3.56
N SER A 74 10.90 -5.45 -3.88
CA SER A 74 11.85 -6.43 -4.40
C SER A 74 12.46 -5.97 -5.73
N TYR A 75 11.63 -5.41 -6.62
CA TYR A 75 12.07 -4.78 -7.86
C TYR A 75 12.98 -3.58 -7.62
N SER A 76 12.64 -2.70 -6.67
CA SER A 76 13.46 -1.53 -6.36
C SER A 76 14.85 -1.92 -5.85
N ILE A 77 14.98 -3.05 -5.16
CA ILE A 77 16.26 -3.54 -4.61
C ILE A 77 17.10 -4.30 -5.65
N ALA A 78 16.46 -5.17 -6.44
CA ALA A 78 17.16 -6.15 -7.27
C ALA A 78 16.85 -6.07 -8.78
N GLY A 79 16.03 -5.11 -9.21
CA GLY A 79 15.61 -4.95 -10.60
C GLY A 79 14.62 -6.04 -11.05
N LYS A 80 14.56 -6.27 -12.37
CA LYS A 80 13.61 -7.21 -13.00
C LYS A 80 13.59 -8.62 -12.38
N PRO A 81 14.72 -9.24 -11.99
CA PRO A 81 14.70 -10.57 -11.37
C PRO A 81 13.97 -10.62 -10.02
N GLY A 82 13.81 -9.48 -9.35
CA GLY A 82 13.10 -9.36 -8.08
C GLY A 82 11.57 -9.38 -8.21
N ILE A 83 11.02 -9.21 -9.42
CA ILE A 83 9.57 -9.10 -9.64
C ILE A 83 8.85 -10.38 -9.20
N ALA A 84 9.26 -11.54 -9.72
CA ALA A 84 8.56 -12.80 -9.41
C ALA A 84 8.66 -13.16 -7.92
N PRO A 85 9.84 -13.09 -7.27
CA PRO A 85 9.96 -13.34 -5.83
C PRO A 85 9.12 -12.40 -4.97
N GLY A 86 9.12 -11.10 -5.30
CA GLY A 86 8.29 -10.12 -4.60
C GLY A 86 6.79 -10.36 -4.80
N PHE A 87 6.38 -10.79 -5.99
CA PHE A 87 5.00 -11.11 -6.30
C PHE A 87 4.51 -12.33 -5.50
N VAL A 88 5.28 -13.43 -5.52
CA VAL A 88 4.90 -14.67 -4.82
C VAL A 88 4.87 -14.43 -3.31
N VAL A 89 5.89 -13.81 -2.71
CA VAL A 89 5.90 -13.56 -1.25
C VAL A 89 4.75 -12.64 -0.83
N GLY A 90 4.35 -11.68 -1.67
CA GLY A 90 3.19 -10.82 -1.41
C GLY A 90 1.86 -11.58 -1.45
N LEU A 91 1.71 -12.57 -2.34
CA LEU A 91 0.53 -13.45 -2.36
C LEU A 91 0.47 -14.32 -1.10
N ILE A 92 1.61 -14.82 -0.66
CA ILE A 92 1.73 -15.56 0.60
C ILE A 92 1.42 -14.65 1.79
N ALA A 93 1.86 -13.40 1.79
CA ALA A 93 1.57 -12.44 2.85
C ALA A 93 0.04 -12.25 3.06
N ASN A 94 -0.72 -12.19 1.96
CA ASN A 94 -2.18 -12.21 1.98
C ASN A 94 -2.73 -13.54 2.52
N SER A 95 -2.20 -14.66 2.04
CA SER A 95 -2.70 -15.99 2.40
C SER A 95 -2.51 -16.34 3.88
N VAL A 96 -1.43 -15.84 4.51
CA VAL A 96 -1.15 -16.05 5.94
C VAL A 96 -1.77 -14.98 6.86
N GLY A 97 -2.52 -14.02 6.31
CA GLY A 97 -3.15 -12.95 7.09
C GLY A 97 -2.17 -11.89 7.64
N SER A 98 -0.95 -11.85 7.12
CA SER A 98 0.05 -10.83 7.50
C SER A 98 -0.15 -9.49 6.77
N GLY A 99 -0.96 -9.50 5.71
CA GLY A 99 -1.44 -8.31 5.01
C GLY A 99 -0.31 -7.43 4.49
N PHE A 100 -0.51 -6.12 4.59
CA PHE A 100 0.44 -5.12 4.09
C PHE A 100 1.79 -5.13 4.79
N ILE A 101 1.80 -5.35 6.11
CA ILE A 101 3.03 -5.41 6.89
C ILE A 101 3.88 -6.60 6.44
N GLY A 102 3.22 -7.75 6.24
CA GLY A 102 3.84 -8.91 5.61
C GLY A 102 4.33 -8.62 4.20
N GLY A 103 3.56 -7.90 3.38
CA GLY A 103 3.99 -7.48 2.05
C GLY A 103 5.27 -6.63 2.06
N ILE A 104 5.40 -5.69 2.99
CA ILE A 104 6.61 -4.87 3.14
C ILE A 104 7.80 -5.72 3.55
N LEU A 105 7.67 -6.49 4.64
CA LEU A 105 8.78 -7.28 5.16
C LEU A 105 9.18 -8.39 4.18
N GLY A 106 8.20 -9.07 3.59
CA GLY A 106 8.40 -10.05 2.52
C GLY A 106 9.09 -9.46 1.30
N GLY A 107 8.69 -8.26 0.86
CA GLY A 107 9.32 -7.55 -0.25
C GLY A 107 10.80 -7.25 -0.01
N TYR A 108 11.17 -6.82 1.20
CA TYR A 108 12.58 -6.65 1.57
C TYR A 108 13.35 -7.97 1.58
N ILE A 109 12.77 -9.02 2.18
CA ILE A 109 13.40 -10.34 2.24
C ILE A 109 13.66 -10.88 0.84
N ALA A 110 12.63 -10.86 -0.02
CA ALA A 110 12.75 -11.28 -1.42
C ALA A 110 13.79 -10.43 -2.17
N GLY A 111 13.73 -9.11 -2.07
CA GLY A 111 14.65 -8.20 -2.75
C GLY A 111 16.11 -8.42 -2.36
N PHE A 112 16.39 -8.49 -1.05
CA PHE A 112 17.76 -8.71 -0.57
C PHE A 112 18.26 -10.13 -0.86
N LEU A 113 17.38 -11.13 -0.82
CA LEU A 113 17.73 -12.49 -1.18
C LEU A 113 18.12 -12.58 -2.66
N VAL A 114 17.33 -11.98 -3.55
CA VAL A 114 17.65 -11.90 -4.98
C VAL A 114 18.97 -11.18 -5.20
N GLN A 115 19.15 -10.03 -4.55
CA GLN A 115 20.39 -9.26 -4.64
C GLN A 115 21.61 -10.06 -4.15
N ALA A 116 21.44 -10.86 -3.09
CA ALA A 116 22.49 -11.75 -2.59
C ALA A 116 22.82 -12.86 -3.59
N ILE A 117 21.82 -13.47 -4.21
CA ILE A 117 22.02 -14.50 -5.24
C ILE A 117 22.79 -13.92 -6.43
N ILE A 118 22.36 -12.76 -6.95
CA ILE A 118 23.02 -12.10 -8.09
C ILE A 118 24.49 -11.77 -7.78
N LYS A 119 24.80 -11.30 -6.57
CA LYS A 119 26.16 -10.89 -6.20
C LYS A 119 27.08 -12.06 -5.83
N LYS A 120 26.55 -13.10 -5.19
CA LYS A 120 27.37 -14.18 -4.59
C LYS A 120 27.45 -15.43 -5.45
N VAL A 121 26.46 -15.70 -6.30
CA VAL A 121 26.40 -16.95 -7.07
C VAL A 121 27.07 -16.75 -8.43
N LYS A 122 28.29 -17.29 -8.57
CA LYS A 122 29.00 -17.32 -9.85
C LYS A 122 28.60 -18.58 -10.61
N VAL A 123 28.03 -18.40 -11.80
CA VAL A 123 27.63 -19.51 -12.69
C VAL A 123 28.44 -19.50 -13.99
N PRO A 124 28.64 -20.68 -14.62
CA PRO A 124 29.26 -20.77 -15.93
C PRO A 124 28.43 -20.04 -17.00
N ASN A 125 29.08 -19.62 -18.10
CA ASN A 125 28.50 -18.73 -19.12
C ASN A 125 27.18 -19.26 -19.73
N TRP A 126 27.03 -20.58 -19.85
CA TRP A 126 25.82 -21.19 -20.43
C TRP A 126 24.57 -21.04 -19.53
N ILE A 127 24.73 -20.86 -18.22
CA ILE A 127 23.61 -20.70 -17.26
C ILE A 127 23.25 -19.22 -17.05
N LYS A 128 24.15 -18.28 -17.39
CA LYS A 128 23.95 -16.85 -17.08
C LYS A 128 22.63 -16.30 -17.61
N GLY A 129 22.16 -16.78 -18.75
CA GLY A 129 20.85 -16.39 -19.31
C GLY A 129 19.65 -16.94 -18.55
N LEU A 130 19.77 -18.13 -17.94
CA LEU A 130 18.71 -18.77 -17.15
C LEU A 130 18.62 -18.21 -15.71
N MET A 131 19.68 -17.56 -15.22
CA MET A 131 19.70 -16.99 -13.87
C MET A 131 18.54 -16.03 -13.61
N PRO A 132 18.37 -14.90 -14.32
CA PRO A 132 17.33 -13.93 -14.03
C PRO A 132 15.92 -14.37 -14.45
N THR A 133 15.80 -15.35 -15.34
CA THR A 133 14.52 -15.78 -15.93
C THR A 133 13.91 -16.99 -15.23
N LEU A 134 14.73 -17.90 -14.68
CA LEU A 134 14.25 -19.14 -14.09
C LEU A 134 14.83 -19.39 -12.70
N ILE A 135 16.15 -19.39 -12.54
CA ILE A 135 16.79 -19.84 -11.29
C ILE A 135 16.49 -18.87 -10.14
N ILE A 136 16.70 -17.57 -10.38
CA ILE A 136 16.42 -16.53 -9.38
C ILE A 136 14.92 -16.49 -9.07
N PRO A 137 14.02 -16.35 -10.06
CA PRO A 137 12.58 -16.41 -9.81
C PRO A 137 12.16 -17.63 -9.00
N PHE A 138 12.68 -18.82 -9.29
CA PHE A 138 12.30 -20.04 -8.56
C PHE A 138 12.86 -20.07 -7.14
N VAL A 139 14.18 -19.99 -6.98
CA VAL A 139 14.86 -20.17 -5.69
C VAL A 139 14.50 -19.05 -4.72
N ALA A 140 14.50 -17.80 -5.20
CA ALA A 140 14.19 -16.68 -4.33
C ALA A 140 12.71 -16.65 -3.95
N SER A 141 11.78 -17.00 -4.85
CA SER A 141 10.35 -17.12 -4.48
C SER A 141 10.15 -18.21 -3.45
N LEU A 142 10.76 -19.39 -3.66
CA LEU A 142 10.64 -20.52 -2.74
C LEU A 142 11.14 -20.14 -1.33
N VAL A 143 12.39 -19.67 -1.24
CA VAL A 143 13.01 -19.40 0.07
C VAL A 143 12.33 -18.22 0.77
N SER A 144 12.06 -17.11 0.09
CA SER A 144 11.39 -15.96 0.71
C SER A 144 9.97 -16.28 1.18
N SER A 145 9.23 -17.09 0.41
CA SER A 145 7.88 -17.54 0.77
C SER A 145 7.90 -18.51 1.95
N LEU A 146 8.85 -19.45 2.00
CA LEU A 146 8.99 -20.35 3.14
C LEU A 146 9.35 -19.58 4.42
N ILE A 147 10.23 -18.57 4.33
CA ILE A 147 10.53 -17.66 5.44
C ILE A 147 9.26 -16.94 5.89
N MET A 148 8.46 -16.44 4.93
CA MET A 148 7.18 -15.80 5.25
C MET A 148 6.21 -16.77 5.93
N ILE A 149 6.08 -18.01 5.46
CA ILE A 149 5.13 -18.97 6.04
C ILE A 149 5.54 -19.38 7.46
N TYR A 150 6.79 -19.81 7.64
CA TYR A 150 7.19 -20.54 8.85
C TYR A 150 7.81 -19.66 9.93
N ILE A 151 8.44 -18.54 9.56
CA ILE A 151 9.23 -17.75 10.51
C ILE A 151 8.49 -16.45 10.86
N ILE A 152 7.96 -15.76 9.85
CA ILE A 152 7.57 -14.35 10.00
C ILE A 152 6.06 -14.13 9.90
N GLY A 153 5.34 -14.96 9.14
CA GLY A 153 3.92 -14.76 8.84
C GLY A 153 3.05 -14.81 10.08
N ALA A 154 3.21 -15.83 10.92
CA ALA A 154 2.44 -15.97 12.16
C ALA A 154 2.63 -14.79 13.14
N PRO A 155 3.85 -14.35 13.50
CA PRO A 155 4.01 -13.21 14.41
C PRO A 155 3.52 -11.90 13.79
N ILE A 156 3.70 -11.68 12.48
CA ILE A 156 3.13 -10.49 11.82
C ILE A 156 1.62 -10.55 11.81
N ALA A 157 1.01 -11.67 11.44
CA ALA A 157 -0.45 -11.80 11.39
C ALA A 157 -1.07 -11.57 12.79
N ALA A 158 -0.44 -12.10 13.84
CA ALA A 158 -0.85 -11.83 15.22
C ALA A 158 -0.76 -10.33 15.54
N PHE A 159 0.32 -9.66 15.13
CA PHE A 159 0.48 -8.23 15.31
C PHE A 159 -0.55 -7.41 14.52
N THR A 160 -0.79 -7.76 13.24
CA THR A 160 -1.81 -7.13 12.40
C THR A 160 -3.19 -7.29 13.05
N ASN A 161 -3.56 -8.50 13.48
CA ASN A 161 -4.83 -8.76 14.15
C ASN A 161 -4.97 -7.98 15.46
N TRP A 162 -3.92 -7.91 16.27
CA TRP A 162 -3.90 -7.10 17.48
C TRP A 162 -4.14 -5.61 17.17
N LEU A 163 -3.44 -5.09 16.17
CA LEU A 163 -3.53 -3.68 15.78
C LEU A 163 -4.92 -3.36 15.19
N THR A 164 -5.46 -4.27 14.39
CA THR A 164 -6.83 -4.20 13.85
C THR A 164 -7.86 -4.23 14.97
N SER A 165 -7.70 -5.12 15.96
CA SER A 165 -8.59 -5.21 17.13
C SER A 165 -8.54 -3.93 17.98
N LEU A 166 -7.33 -3.36 18.16
CA LEU A 166 -7.18 -2.07 18.83
C LEU A 166 -7.91 -0.96 18.08
N LEU A 167 -7.74 -0.86 16.76
CA LEU A 167 -8.43 0.17 15.96
C LEU A 167 -9.95 0.01 16.00
N GLN A 168 -10.45 -1.22 15.91
CA GLN A 168 -11.88 -1.50 16.04
C GLN A 168 -12.41 -1.11 17.43
N SER A 169 -11.65 -1.39 18.49
CA SER A 169 -12.05 -0.99 19.86
C SER A 169 -12.16 0.53 20.01
N LEU A 170 -11.30 1.29 19.32
CA LEU A 170 -11.35 2.76 19.27
C LEU A 170 -12.54 3.27 18.47
N GLY A 171 -12.90 2.61 17.36
CA GLY A 171 -14.09 2.92 16.57
C GLY A 171 -15.39 2.74 17.39
N SER A 172 -15.49 1.67 18.17
CA SER A 172 -16.66 1.43 19.03
C SER A 172 -16.76 2.35 20.26
N ALA A 173 -15.63 2.85 20.78
CA ALA A 173 -15.59 3.68 21.98
C ALA A 173 -15.69 5.19 21.70
N SER A 174 -15.13 5.70 20.59
CA SER A 174 -15.24 7.09 20.17
C SER A 174 -14.76 7.28 18.72
N ASN A 175 -15.69 7.29 17.76
CA ASN A 175 -15.42 7.63 16.36
C ASN A 175 -14.65 8.97 16.19
N GLY A 176 -14.78 9.90 17.14
CA GLY A 176 -14.06 11.18 17.15
C GLY A 176 -12.58 11.04 17.52
N LEU A 177 -12.22 10.16 18.47
CA LEU A 177 -10.83 9.99 18.91
C LEU A 177 -9.98 9.30 17.84
N MET A 178 -10.52 8.27 17.19
CA MET A 178 -9.86 7.60 16.07
C MET A 178 -9.64 8.56 14.89
N GLY A 179 -10.65 9.38 14.57
CA GLY A 179 -10.54 10.43 13.56
C GLY A 179 -9.47 11.48 13.90
N ALA A 180 -9.36 11.86 15.17
CA ALA A 180 -8.34 12.80 15.63
C ALA A 180 -6.92 12.22 15.50
N VAL A 181 -6.69 10.97 15.91
CA VAL A 181 -5.37 10.32 15.84
C VAL A 181 -4.92 10.14 14.38
N ILE A 182 -5.80 9.61 13.53
CA ILE A 182 -5.51 9.44 12.09
C ILE A 182 -5.35 10.79 11.42
N GLY A 183 -6.16 11.79 11.82
CA GLY A 183 -6.07 13.13 11.28
C GLY A 183 -4.77 13.84 11.64
N VAL A 184 -4.29 13.70 12.86
CA VAL A 184 -2.97 14.21 13.27
C VAL A 184 -1.86 13.50 12.48
N LEU A 185 -1.89 12.17 12.39
CA LEU A 185 -0.89 11.39 11.63
C LEU A 185 -0.83 11.77 10.14
N SER A 186 -1.96 12.11 9.54
CA SER A 186 -2.08 12.49 8.13
C SER A 186 -1.73 13.97 7.86
N ALA A 187 -2.07 14.87 8.78
CA ALA A 187 -1.84 16.30 8.62
C ALA A 187 -0.40 16.75 8.90
N VAL A 188 0.44 15.90 9.53
CA VAL A 188 1.82 16.24 9.91
C VAL A 188 2.68 16.70 8.74
N ASP A 189 2.49 16.15 7.54
CA ASP A 189 3.31 16.49 6.37
C ASP A 189 2.52 16.94 5.14
N PHE A 190 1.23 17.29 5.30
CA PHE A 190 0.36 17.84 4.25
C PHE A 190 0.44 17.07 2.91
N GLY A 191 0.48 15.74 2.95
CA GLY A 191 0.55 14.91 1.74
C GLY A 191 1.96 14.43 1.35
N GLY A 192 2.93 14.62 2.25
CA GLY A 192 4.31 14.16 2.08
C GLY A 192 4.49 12.63 2.25
N PRO A 193 5.74 12.18 2.45
CA PRO A 193 6.09 10.76 2.58
C PRO A 193 5.38 10.00 3.71
N LEU A 194 5.11 10.65 4.85
CA LEU A 194 4.38 10.08 5.98
C LEU A 194 2.91 9.86 5.60
N ASN A 195 2.23 10.86 5.03
CA ASN A 195 0.84 10.69 4.61
C ASN A 195 0.69 9.56 3.57
N LYS A 196 1.62 9.41 2.62
CA LYS A 196 1.60 8.31 1.65
C LYS A 196 1.72 6.93 2.31
N THR A 197 2.52 6.84 3.37
CA THR A 197 2.72 5.59 4.13
C THR A 197 1.48 5.25 4.95
N VAL A 198 0.89 6.24 5.63
CA VAL A 198 -0.36 6.09 6.38
C VAL A 198 -1.51 5.72 5.44
N TYR A 199 -1.61 6.36 4.28
CA TYR A 199 -2.60 6.04 3.26
C TYR A 199 -2.49 4.60 2.77
N ALA A 200 -1.28 4.13 2.48
CA ALA A 200 -1.04 2.74 2.07
C ALA A 200 -1.44 1.72 3.14
N PHE A 201 -1.11 2.01 4.40
CA PHE A 201 -1.48 1.18 5.53
C PHE A 201 -3.00 1.13 5.74
N VAL A 202 -3.67 2.26 5.66
CA VAL A 202 -5.12 2.35 5.91
C VAL A 202 -5.95 1.74 4.77
N LEU A 203 -5.49 1.83 3.52
CA LEU A 203 -6.13 1.14 2.39
C LEU A 203 -6.08 -0.37 2.48
N THR A 204 -5.02 -0.89 3.07
CA THR A 204 -4.88 -2.33 3.24
C THR A 204 -5.71 -2.83 4.42
N LEU A 205 -5.85 -2.05 5.49
CA LEU A 205 -6.87 -2.31 6.51
C LEU A 205 -8.29 -2.35 5.92
N GLN A 206 -8.60 -1.48 4.95
CA GLN A 206 -9.88 -1.56 4.23
C GLN A 206 -10.03 -2.89 3.49
N ALA A 207 -8.98 -3.38 2.84
CA ALA A 207 -9.00 -4.67 2.15
C ALA A 207 -9.18 -5.85 3.13
N GLU A 208 -8.77 -5.70 4.38
CA GLU A 208 -9.00 -6.62 5.49
C GLU A 208 -10.38 -6.43 6.16
N GLY A 209 -11.22 -5.53 5.63
CA GLY A 209 -12.58 -5.29 6.09
C GLY A 209 -12.74 -4.14 7.10
N VAL A 210 -11.65 -3.49 7.51
CA VAL A 210 -11.67 -2.37 8.47
C VAL A 210 -11.68 -1.04 7.73
N LYS A 211 -12.88 -0.48 7.58
CA LYS A 211 -13.16 0.65 6.67
C LYS A 211 -13.06 2.01 7.36
N GLU A 212 -13.24 2.04 8.68
CA GLU A 212 -13.34 3.25 9.48
C GLU A 212 -12.07 4.11 9.46
N PRO A 213 -10.84 3.52 9.50
CA PRO A 213 -9.62 4.32 9.39
C PRO A 213 -9.50 5.03 8.04
N LEU A 214 -9.98 4.40 6.95
CA LEU A 214 -9.90 5.00 5.61
C LEU A 214 -10.87 6.15 5.46
N THR A 215 -12.08 6.02 5.96
CA THR A 215 -13.07 7.11 5.89
C THR A 215 -12.60 8.32 6.69
N ALA A 216 -12.03 8.10 7.88
CA ALA A 216 -11.42 9.15 8.69
C ALA A 216 -10.26 9.85 7.96
N LEU A 217 -9.37 9.07 7.34
CA LEU A 217 -8.24 9.60 6.59
C LEU A 217 -8.69 10.43 5.36
N GLN A 218 -9.71 9.97 4.65
CA GLN A 218 -10.28 10.69 3.50
C GLN A 218 -10.90 12.02 3.93
N LEU A 219 -11.66 12.05 5.03
CA LEU A 219 -12.25 13.28 5.57
C LEU A 219 -11.17 14.33 5.87
N VAL A 220 -10.07 13.93 6.52
CA VAL A 220 -8.98 14.86 6.89
C VAL A 220 -8.23 15.35 5.65
N ASN A 221 -7.94 14.45 4.71
CA ASN A 221 -7.26 14.78 3.45
C ASN A 221 -8.09 15.71 2.57
N THR A 222 -9.43 15.64 2.61
CA THR A 222 -10.32 16.56 1.91
C THR A 222 -10.52 17.88 2.66
N ALA A 223 -10.55 17.85 3.99
CA ALA A 223 -10.70 19.07 4.82
C ALA A 223 -9.56 20.07 4.60
N THR A 224 -8.33 19.60 4.40
CA THR A 224 -7.14 20.44 4.19
C THR A 224 -7.24 21.35 2.94
N PRO A 225 -7.42 20.82 1.71
CA PRO A 225 -7.56 21.65 0.51
C PRO A 225 -8.83 22.52 0.54
N VAL A 226 -9.94 22.02 1.11
CA VAL A 226 -11.16 22.82 1.28
C VAL A 226 -10.91 24.00 2.24
N GLY A 227 -10.19 23.76 3.34
CA GLY A 227 -9.80 24.79 4.30
C GLY A 227 -8.90 25.86 3.67
N PHE A 228 -7.89 25.46 2.89
CA PHE A 228 -7.05 26.42 2.15
C PHE A 228 -7.84 27.18 1.08
N GLY A 229 -8.77 26.52 0.38
CA GLY A 229 -9.67 27.15 -0.58
C GLY A 229 -10.56 28.21 0.07
N LEU A 230 -11.23 27.87 1.16
CA LEU A 230 -12.06 28.79 1.93
C LEU A 230 -11.22 29.94 2.51
N ALA A 231 -10.04 29.66 3.05
CA ALA A 231 -9.13 30.68 3.55
C ALA A 231 -8.72 31.67 2.45
N TYR A 232 -8.49 31.20 1.23
CA TYR A 232 -8.23 32.06 0.07
C TYR A 232 -9.44 32.95 -0.27
N PHE A 233 -10.65 32.39 -0.33
CA PHE A 233 -11.86 33.16 -0.63
C PHE A 233 -12.20 34.18 0.47
N ILE A 234 -12.05 33.81 1.74
CA ILE A 234 -12.25 34.71 2.89
C ILE A 234 -11.19 35.82 2.91
N ALA A 235 -9.92 35.50 2.64
CA ALA A 235 -8.86 36.49 2.54
C ALA A 235 -9.09 37.48 1.38
N LYS A 236 -9.67 37.00 0.27
CA LYS A 236 -10.10 37.83 -0.87
C LYS A 236 -11.28 38.72 -0.52
N LEU A 237 -12.28 38.20 0.19
CA LEU A 237 -13.45 38.94 0.65
C LEU A 237 -13.07 40.05 1.65
N LEU A 238 -12.14 39.77 2.56
CA LEU A 238 -11.66 40.70 3.59
C LEU A 238 -10.62 41.71 3.07
N LYS A 239 -10.38 41.81 1.75
CA LYS A 239 -9.36 42.69 1.11
C LYS A 239 -7.94 42.59 1.73
N LYS A 240 -7.62 41.50 2.44
CA LYS A 240 -6.32 41.30 3.12
C LYS A 240 -5.21 40.77 2.21
N ILE A 241 -5.47 40.64 0.90
CA ILE A 241 -4.52 40.15 -0.12
C ILE A 241 -3.26 41.05 -0.26
N SER A 242 -3.26 42.27 0.28
CA SER A 242 -2.08 43.17 0.22
C SER A 242 -0.87 42.68 1.04
N ILE A 243 -1.04 41.81 2.02
CA ILE A 243 0.04 41.43 2.96
C ILE A 243 0.89 40.25 2.43
N LEU A 244 0.29 39.34 1.66
CA LEU A 244 1.01 38.16 1.12
C LEU A 244 1.90 38.49 -0.09
N LYS A 245 1.60 39.55 -0.85
CA LYS A 245 2.45 40.01 -1.96
C LYS A 245 3.77 40.65 -1.51
N ARG A 246 3.89 41.08 -0.25
CA ARG A 246 5.11 41.74 0.26
C ARG A 246 6.20 40.77 0.74
N LYS A 247 5.87 39.52 1.08
CA LYS A 247 6.83 38.51 1.56
C LYS A 247 7.42 37.62 0.46
N SER A 248 6.97 37.72 -0.79
CA SER A 248 7.51 36.97 -1.94
C SER A 248 8.61 37.73 -2.70
N LYS A 249 9.08 38.88 -2.17
CA LYS A 249 10.10 39.73 -2.81
C LYS A 249 11.43 39.82 -2.03
N HIS A 250 11.65 38.96 -1.05
CA HIS A 250 12.96 38.76 -0.41
C HIS A 250 13.30 37.28 -0.36
#